data_AF-A0A1Q5K2N2-F1
#
_entry.id   AF-A0A1Q5K2N2-F1
#
_cell.length_a   1.000
_cell.length_b   1.000
_cell.length_c   1.000
_cell.angle_alpha   90.00
_cell.angle_beta   90.00
_cell.angle_gamma   90.00
#
_symmetry.space_group_name_H-M   'P 1'
#
loop_
_entity.id
_entity.type
_entity.pdbx_description
1 polymer ?
#
loop_
_entity_poly.entity_id
_entity_poly.type
_entity_poly.pdbx_seq_one_letter_code
_entity_poly.pdbx_strand_id
1 'polypeptide(L)'
;MTTSDTSGRLDEAFERLHISGPEFRGWLSNHAPMVVESLAVHGQAGAVHRWLDLYSDRLEEFPTPVERVTDANWREALGDPRRAADWIDHFTRAVAERPWRAVLAEWWPRLLPGLYGAATHPVIRVGHAVRALRTEETGPRLTELAHALGYWAARHHPVSGVATLPGADTPDRTLDTVPPVETAEAGYLGRLAAVRALPRWADDVTDPDTARARLVELVRAATHRYATHGHGEETMLVHAATAPNAVLRTLDALPRELWAPSLHAAWTASAAVTAMYAPDEPVDYVPPARLTAEEVVEQALAHGDEHVIKLTDTALDVGDERALAAALRSVELSDPLV
;
A
#
# COMPACT_ATOMS: atom_id res chain seq x y z
N MET A 1 -25.62 19.82 -12.93
CA MET A 1 -24.65 19.47 -11.88
C MET A 1 -23.30 19.37 -12.56
N THR A 2 -22.50 20.42 -12.46
CA THR A 2 -21.17 20.51 -13.06
C THR A 2 -20.30 19.44 -12.41
N THR A 3 -19.85 18.46 -13.19
CA THR A 3 -18.73 17.60 -12.87
C THR A 3 -17.53 18.52 -12.64
N SER A 4 -17.29 18.88 -11.37
CA SER A 4 -16.06 19.53 -10.96
C SER A 4 -14.93 18.71 -11.55
N ASP A 5 -14.03 19.37 -12.26
CA ASP A 5 -12.81 18.79 -12.81
C ASP A 5 -11.95 18.25 -11.66
N THR A 6 -12.20 16.99 -11.27
CA THR A 6 -11.50 16.28 -10.20
C THR A 6 -10.14 15.79 -10.69
N SER A 7 -9.96 15.60 -12.00
CA SER A 7 -8.68 15.19 -12.57
C SER A 7 -7.65 16.30 -12.51
N GLY A 8 -8.02 17.56 -12.79
CA GLY A 8 -7.10 18.70 -12.72
C GLY A 8 -6.40 18.85 -11.35
N ARG A 9 -7.15 18.75 -10.24
CA ARG A 9 -6.57 18.92 -8.89
C ARG A 9 -5.65 17.78 -8.46
N LEU A 10 -5.96 16.55 -8.85
CA LEU A 10 -5.10 15.40 -8.56
C LEU A 10 -3.79 15.53 -9.34
N ASP A 11 -3.88 15.88 -10.61
CA ASP A 11 -2.73 16.03 -11.50
C ASP A 11 -1.81 17.19 -11.04
N GLU A 12 -2.38 18.34 -10.66
CA GLU A 12 -1.64 19.47 -10.04
C GLU A 12 -0.96 19.05 -8.72
N ALA A 13 -1.62 18.22 -7.90
CA ALA A 13 -1.03 17.71 -6.66
C ALA A 13 0.14 16.75 -6.93
N PHE A 14 0.02 15.90 -7.95
CA PHE A 14 1.12 15.04 -8.38
C PHE A 14 2.32 15.83 -8.88
N GLU A 15 2.11 16.85 -9.71
CA GLU A 15 3.20 17.73 -10.17
C GLU A 15 3.95 18.39 -9.00
N ARG A 16 3.22 18.85 -7.97
CA ARG A 16 3.81 19.37 -6.73
C ARG A 16 4.59 18.32 -5.95
N LEU A 17 4.18 17.05 -6.00
CA LEU A 17 4.82 15.95 -5.26
C LEU A 17 6.03 15.37 -5.97
N HIS A 18 6.09 15.44 -7.30
CA HIS A 18 7.17 14.86 -8.09
C HIS A 18 8.51 15.61 -7.95
N ILE A 19 8.50 16.82 -7.38
CA ILE A 19 9.70 17.54 -6.99
C ILE A 19 10.25 17.13 -5.61
N SER A 20 9.56 16.22 -4.89
CA SER A 20 9.94 15.74 -3.55
C SER A 20 10.36 14.28 -3.58
N GLY A 21 11.22 13.91 -2.62
CA GLY A 21 11.67 12.53 -2.46
C GLY A 21 10.54 11.56 -2.10
N PRO A 22 10.75 10.25 -2.32
CA PRO A 22 9.80 9.22 -1.90
C PRO A 22 9.82 8.95 -0.39
N GLU A 23 10.70 9.62 0.37
CA GLU A 23 10.91 9.43 1.80
C GLU A 23 11.27 10.74 2.50
N PHE A 24 11.13 10.75 3.83
CA PHE A 24 11.60 11.78 4.74
C PHE A 24 12.26 11.17 5.98
N ARG A 25 13.07 11.95 6.70
CA ARG A 25 13.85 11.54 7.88
C ARG A 25 14.65 10.24 7.63
N GLY A 26 15.17 10.10 6.40
CA GLY A 26 16.04 9.00 5.98
C GLY A 26 15.39 7.63 5.75
N TRP A 27 14.17 7.38 6.26
CA TRP A 27 13.52 6.06 6.08
C TRP A 27 11.98 6.07 6.07
N LEU A 28 11.31 7.16 6.46
CA LEU A 28 9.86 7.21 6.50
C LEU A 28 9.33 7.47 5.09
N SER A 29 8.40 6.66 4.60
CA SER A 29 7.83 6.85 3.27
C SER A 29 7.10 8.19 3.16
N ASN A 30 7.09 8.79 1.97
CA ASN A 30 6.22 9.92 1.66
C ASN A 30 4.83 9.40 1.26
N HIS A 31 3.81 9.73 2.07
CA HIS A 31 2.48 9.15 1.91
C HIS A 31 1.56 9.95 0.99
N ALA A 32 1.91 11.20 0.74
CA ALA A 32 1.04 12.16 0.08
C ALA A 32 0.46 11.68 -1.26
N PRO A 33 1.20 11.01 -2.17
CA PRO A 33 0.61 10.54 -3.43
C PRO A 33 -0.56 9.58 -3.26
N MET A 34 -0.53 8.73 -2.23
CA MET A 34 -1.62 7.78 -1.93
C MET A 34 -2.82 8.50 -1.30
N VAL A 35 -2.55 9.50 -0.45
CA VAL A 35 -3.60 10.28 0.21
C VAL A 35 -4.33 11.18 -0.77
N VAL A 36 -3.62 11.97 -1.59
CA VAL A 36 -4.25 12.88 -2.54
C VAL A 36 -5.09 12.13 -3.57
N GLU A 37 -4.65 10.94 -4.00
CA GLU A 37 -5.41 10.08 -4.90
C GLU A 37 -6.66 9.51 -4.19
N SER A 38 -6.54 9.06 -2.95
CA SER A 38 -7.69 8.59 -2.15
C SER A 38 -8.74 9.68 -1.97
N LEU A 39 -8.32 10.89 -1.61
CA LEU A 39 -9.23 12.03 -1.46
C LEU A 39 -9.90 12.39 -2.79
N ALA A 40 -9.16 12.39 -3.90
CA ALA A 40 -9.73 12.70 -5.22
C ALA A 40 -10.79 11.66 -5.64
N VAL A 41 -10.53 10.37 -5.44
CA VAL A 41 -11.45 9.27 -5.79
C VAL A 41 -12.74 9.32 -4.96
N HIS A 42 -12.65 9.71 -3.69
CA HIS A 42 -13.81 9.80 -2.78
C HIS A 42 -14.48 11.19 -2.78
N GLY A 43 -14.35 11.95 -3.87
CA GLY A 43 -15.05 13.22 -4.06
C GLY A 43 -14.50 14.40 -3.23
N GLN A 44 -13.40 14.21 -2.51
CA GLN A 44 -12.74 15.21 -1.67
C GLN A 44 -11.61 15.97 -2.40
N ALA A 45 -11.68 16.04 -3.74
CA ALA A 45 -10.69 16.75 -4.55
C ALA A 45 -10.49 18.23 -4.11
N GLY A 46 -11.50 18.88 -3.55
CA GLY A 46 -11.40 20.24 -3.01
C GLY A 46 -10.53 20.39 -1.76
N ALA A 47 -10.26 19.30 -1.04
CA ALA A 47 -9.42 19.31 0.14
C ALA A 47 -7.95 18.93 -0.17
N VAL A 48 -7.67 18.40 -1.36
CA VAL A 48 -6.35 17.85 -1.75
C VAL A 48 -5.20 18.82 -1.48
N HIS A 49 -5.26 20.05 -2.01
CA HIS A 49 -4.17 21.01 -1.82
C HIS A 49 -4.05 21.48 -0.38
N ARG A 50 -5.18 21.67 0.32
CA ARG A 50 -5.15 22.05 1.75
C ARG A 50 -4.49 20.96 2.60
N TRP A 51 -4.85 19.70 2.36
CA TRP A 51 -4.23 18.58 3.05
C TRP A 51 -2.73 18.49 2.74
N LEU A 52 -2.36 18.67 1.47
CA LEU A 52 -0.96 18.67 1.04
C LEU A 52 -0.14 19.80 1.68
N ASP A 53 -0.73 20.98 1.87
CA ASP A 53 -0.09 22.10 2.56
C ASP A 53 0.15 21.78 4.06
N LEU A 54 -0.73 21.00 4.70
CA LEU A 54 -0.50 20.54 6.09
C LEU A 54 0.58 19.46 6.16
N TYR A 55 0.70 18.64 5.12
CA TYR A 55 1.69 17.56 5.04
C TYR A 55 3.09 18.06 4.64
N SER A 56 3.23 19.29 4.13
CA SER A 56 4.45 19.74 3.45
C SER A 56 5.73 19.68 4.29
N ASP A 57 5.62 19.80 5.61
CA ASP A 57 6.76 19.71 6.53
C ASP A 57 7.39 18.29 6.60
N ARG A 58 6.68 17.29 6.07
CA ARG A 58 7.15 15.91 5.92
C ARG A 58 7.66 15.62 4.49
N LEU A 59 7.76 16.63 3.62
CA LEU A 59 8.35 16.49 2.30
C LEU A 59 9.83 16.87 2.34
N GLU A 60 10.68 15.98 1.83
CA GLU A 60 12.11 16.25 1.66
C GLU A 60 12.46 16.42 0.17
N GLU A 61 13.63 17.02 -0.07
CA GLU A 61 14.15 17.26 -1.40
C GLU A 61 14.25 15.95 -2.21
N PHE A 62 14.04 16.06 -3.52
CA PHE A 62 14.24 14.92 -4.42
C PHE A 62 15.69 14.44 -4.35
N PRO A 63 15.95 13.11 -4.23
CA PRO A 63 17.30 12.60 -4.07
C PRO A 63 18.18 12.87 -5.30
N THR A 64 19.48 13.06 -5.09
CA THR A 64 20.46 13.21 -6.17
C THR A 64 20.74 11.87 -6.86
N PRO A 65 20.71 11.80 -8.21
CA PRO A 65 21.13 10.62 -8.97
C PRO A 65 22.58 10.22 -8.67
N VAL A 66 22.87 8.91 -8.68
CA VAL A 66 24.20 8.36 -8.43
C VAL A 66 24.78 7.78 -9.71
N GLU A 67 24.05 6.82 -10.31
CA GLU A 67 24.45 6.15 -11.54
C GLU A 67 23.21 5.66 -12.27
N ARG A 68 23.11 5.94 -13.57
CA ARG A 68 21.96 5.55 -14.38
C ARG A 68 21.69 4.04 -14.33
N VAL A 69 20.44 3.66 -14.08
CA VAL A 69 19.98 2.28 -14.20
C VAL A 69 19.66 1.93 -15.65
N THR A 70 20.18 0.79 -16.10
CA THR A 70 20.17 0.25 -17.46
C THR A 70 19.86 -1.25 -17.46
N ASP A 71 19.55 -1.81 -18.63
CA ASP A 71 19.32 -3.26 -18.79
C ASP A 71 20.53 -4.11 -18.37
N ALA A 72 21.74 -3.53 -18.41
CA ALA A 72 22.97 -4.21 -18.04
C ALA A 72 23.21 -4.25 -16.52
N ASN A 73 22.84 -3.21 -15.77
CA ASN A 73 23.20 -3.05 -14.35
C ASN A 73 22.01 -3.08 -13.37
N TRP A 74 20.76 -3.20 -13.84
CA TRP A 74 19.59 -3.08 -12.97
C TRP A 74 19.56 -4.08 -11.81
N ARG A 75 20.08 -5.30 -12.01
CA ARG A 75 20.13 -6.33 -10.95
C ARG A 75 21.02 -5.92 -9.78
N GLU A 76 22.11 -5.20 -10.07
CA GLU A 76 23.06 -4.72 -9.06
C GLU A 76 22.51 -3.50 -8.31
N ALA A 77 21.68 -2.70 -8.98
CA ALA A 77 21.03 -1.53 -8.38
C ALA A 77 19.77 -1.87 -7.56
N LEU A 78 19.20 -3.07 -7.73
CA LEU A 78 17.93 -3.45 -7.11
C LEU A 78 18.09 -3.58 -5.59
N GLY A 79 17.23 -2.88 -4.85
CA GLY A 79 17.24 -2.88 -3.39
C GLY A 79 18.31 -1.98 -2.76
N ASP A 80 18.95 -1.09 -3.53
CA ASP A 80 19.81 -0.03 -2.99
C ASP A 80 19.04 1.30 -2.80
N PRO A 81 18.74 1.69 -1.54
CA PRO A 81 18.10 2.96 -1.19
C PRO A 81 18.65 4.21 -1.87
N ARG A 82 19.97 4.24 -2.08
CA ARG A 82 20.68 5.42 -2.60
C ARG A 82 20.39 5.63 -4.08
N ARG A 83 19.89 4.60 -4.76
CA ARG A 83 19.58 4.60 -6.20
C ARG A 83 18.14 5.02 -6.50
N ALA A 84 17.40 5.57 -5.53
CA ALA A 84 15.99 5.97 -5.71
C ALA A 84 15.80 6.91 -6.90
N ALA A 85 16.61 7.97 -7.03
CA ALA A 85 16.53 8.88 -8.17
C ALA A 85 16.84 8.19 -9.50
N ASP A 86 17.83 7.29 -9.53
CA ASP A 86 18.22 6.56 -10.73
C ASP A 86 17.14 5.58 -11.19
N TRP A 87 16.46 4.93 -10.24
CA TRP A 87 15.34 4.05 -10.49
C TRP A 87 14.11 4.82 -10.98
N ILE A 88 13.80 5.98 -10.37
CA ILE A 88 12.70 6.84 -10.83
C ILE A 88 12.98 7.34 -12.25
N ASP A 89 14.18 7.80 -12.57
CA ASP A 89 14.57 8.17 -13.95
C ASP A 89 14.41 6.99 -14.93
N HIS A 90 14.82 5.79 -14.52
CA HIS A 90 14.67 4.59 -15.33
C HIS A 90 13.21 4.33 -15.70
N PHE A 91 12.29 4.35 -14.72
CA PHE A 91 10.89 4.12 -14.99
C PHE A 91 10.23 5.28 -15.73
N THR A 92 10.63 6.53 -15.48
CA THR A 92 10.13 7.71 -16.21
C THR A 92 10.42 7.58 -17.70
N ARG A 93 11.64 7.16 -18.06
CA ARG A 93 11.99 6.85 -19.46
C ARG A 93 11.19 5.66 -19.99
N ALA A 94 11.08 4.59 -19.23
CA ALA A 94 10.40 3.38 -19.66
C ALA A 94 8.91 3.60 -19.99
N VAL A 95 8.19 4.38 -19.18
CA VAL A 95 6.75 4.69 -19.42
C VAL A 95 6.53 5.75 -20.49
N ALA A 96 7.54 6.57 -20.79
CA ALA A 96 7.50 7.50 -21.93
C ALA A 96 7.72 6.78 -23.27
N GLU A 97 8.49 5.69 -23.28
CA GLU A 97 8.84 4.95 -24.49
C GLU A 97 7.85 3.82 -24.84
N ARG A 98 7.13 3.29 -23.84
CA ARG A 98 6.29 2.09 -23.99
C ARG A 98 4.99 2.23 -23.20
N PRO A 99 3.90 1.53 -23.59
CA PRO A 99 2.66 1.53 -22.80
C PRO A 99 2.92 1.13 -21.35
N TRP A 100 2.40 1.91 -20.40
CA TRP A 100 2.69 1.72 -18.97
C TRP A 100 2.32 0.31 -18.46
N ARG A 101 1.25 -0.30 -19.01
CA ARG A 101 0.84 -1.68 -18.70
C ARG A 101 1.92 -2.70 -19.07
N ALA A 102 2.64 -2.48 -20.15
CA ALA A 102 3.75 -3.35 -20.55
C ALA A 102 4.95 -3.21 -19.61
N VAL A 103 5.28 -1.98 -19.19
CA VAL A 103 6.32 -1.73 -18.18
C VAL A 103 5.94 -2.39 -16.85
N LEU A 104 4.69 -2.22 -16.41
CA LEU A 104 4.18 -2.83 -15.19
C LEU A 104 4.23 -4.35 -15.27
N ALA A 105 3.73 -4.97 -16.35
CA ALA A 105 3.77 -6.42 -16.54
C ALA A 105 5.19 -7.00 -16.54
N GLU A 106 6.16 -6.27 -17.11
CA GLU A 106 7.56 -6.67 -17.12
C GLU A 106 8.19 -6.66 -15.72
N TRP A 107 7.92 -5.59 -14.95
CA TRP A 107 8.58 -5.35 -13.67
C TRP A 107 7.86 -5.95 -12.46
N TRP A 108 6.55 -6.15 -12.56
CA TRP A 108 5.75 -6.75 -11.48
C TRP A 108 6.36 -8.04 -10.93
N PRO A 109 6.63 -9.09 -11.72
CA PRO A 109 7.23 -10.32 -11.18
C PRO A 109 8.67 -10.15 -10.68
N ARG A 110 9.38 -9.09 -11.11
CA ARG A 110 10.74 -8.78 -10.62
C ARG A 110 10.73 -8.10 -9.26
N LEU A 111 9.71 -7.29 -8.99
CA LEU A 111 9.58 -6.50 -7.77
C LEU A 111 8.76 -7.21 -6.68
N LEU A 112 7.84 -8.07 -7.08
CA LEU A 112 6.95 -8.81 -6.19
C LEU A 112 7.67 -9.57 -5.05
N PRO A 113 8.83 -10.21 -5.27
CA PRO A 113 9.58 -10.86 -4.18
C PRO A 113 10.00 -9.89 -3.07
N GLY A 114 10.23 -8.63 -3.38
CA GLY A 114 10.65 -7.58 -2.44
C GLY A 114 9.54 -6.63 -2.00
N LEU A 115 8.28 -7.05 -2.09
CA LEU A 115 7.08 -6.29 -1.69
C LEU A 115 7.17 -5.74 -0.24
N TYR A 116 7.91 -6.41 0.64
CA TYR A 116 8.10 -6.04 2.05
C TYR A 116 8.99 -4.80 2.24
N GLY A 117 9.64 -4.31 1.19
CA GLY A 117 10.42 -3.07 1.22
C GLY A 117 9.61 -1.89 1.74
N ALA A 118 10.23 -1.07 2.60
CA ALA A 118 9.65 0.15 3.16
C ALA A 118 8.20 -0.04 3.67
N ALA A 119 7.98 -1.07 4.50
CA ALA A 119 6.67 -1.37 5.07
C ALA A 119 5.56 -1.48 4.01
N THR A 120 5.84 -2.05 2.83
CA THR A 120 4.89 -2.23 1.72
C THR A 120 4.38 -0.94 1.04
N HIS A 121 4.83 0.24 1.48
CA HIS A 121 4.46 1.52 0.86
C HIS A 121 4.67 1.55 -0.66
N PRO A 122 5.73 0.97 -1.25
CA PRO A 122 5.91 1.03 -2.69
C PRO A 122 4.80 0.32 -3.48
N VAL A 123 4.38 -0.88 -3.08
CA VAL A 123 3.26 -1.57 -3.76
C VAL A 123 1.94 -0.85 -3.54
N ILE A 124 1.74 -0.25 -2.35
CA ILE A 124 0.57 0.57 -2.06
C ILE A 124 0.52 1.75 -3.03
N ARG A 125 1.63 2.49 -3.15
CA ARG A 125 1.79 3.62 -4.07
C ARG A 125 1.53 3.21 -5.52
N VAL A 126 2.02 2.04 -5.96
CA VAL A 126 1.72 1.51 -7.30
C VAL A 126 0.22 1.23 -7.47
N GLY A 127 -0.44 0.62 -6.49
CA GLY A 127 -1.88 0.36 -6.55
C GLY A 127 -2.72 1.63 -6.72
N HIS A 128 -2.37 2.71 -6.01
CA HIS A 128 -3.01 4.03 -6.18
C HIS A 128 -2.70 4.63 -7.56
N ALA A 129 -1.44 4.59 -8.02
CA ALA A 129 -1.07 5.10 -9.35
C ALA A 129 -1.80 4.35 -10.48
N VAL A 130 -1.95 3.03 -10.36
CA VAL A 130 -2.69 2.21 -11.33
C VAL A 130 -4.18 2.53 -11.31
N ARG A 131 -4.80 2.73 -10.14
CA ARG A 131 -6.20 3.15 -10.03
C ARG A 131 -6.43 4.51 -10.71
N ALA A 132 -5.54 5.47 -10.48
CA ALA A 132 -5.58 6.77 -11.15
C ALA A 132 -5.45 6.64 -12.69
N LEU A 133 -4.47 5.87 -13.17
CA LEU A 133 -4.25 5.64 -14.61
C LEU A 133 -5.39 4.91 -15.31
N ARG A 134 -6.08 4.01 -14.60
CA ARG A 134 -7.27 3.32 -15.13
C ARG A 134 -8.47 4.24 -15.30
N THR A 135 -8.53 5.30 -14.51
CA THR A 135 -9.58 6.32 -14.62
C THR A 135 -9.29 7.27 -15.77
N GLU A 136 -8.06 7.75 -15.86
CA GLU A 136 -7.61 8.63 -16.94
C GLU A 136 -6.09 8.56 -17.06
N GLU A 137 -5.58 8.48 -18.28
CA GLU A 137 -4.14 8.47 -18.56
C GLU A 137 -3.65 9.89 -18.86
N THR A 138 -2.90 10.46 -17.92
CA THR A 138 -2.32 11.80 -18.03
C THR A 138 -0.82 11.77 -17.73
N GLY A 139 -0.09 12.80 -18.14
CA GLY A 139 1.35 12.95 -17.88
C GLY A 139 1.71 12.79 -16.41
N PRO A 140 1.09 13.55 -15.48
CA PRO A 140 1.34 13.42 -14.04
C PRO A 140 1.06 12.02 -13.50
N ARG A 141 0.00 11.33 -13.95
CA ARG A 141 -0.30 9.97 -13.48
C ARG A 141 0.71 8.93 -13.97
N LEU A 142 1.23 9.09 -15.19
CA LEU A 142 2.31 8.25 -15.70
C LEU A 142 3.60 8.48 -14.91
N THR A 143 3.94 9.74 -14.61
CA THR A 143 5.07 10.09 -13.74
C THR A 143 4.90 9.50 -12.35
N GLU A 144 3.69 9.53 -11.77
CA GLU A 144 3.44 8.94 -10.46
C GLU A 144 3.68 7.42 -10.45
N LEU A 145 3.24 6.69 -11.50
CA LEU A 145 3.56 5.27 -11.63
C LEU A 145 5.08 5.04 -11.71
N ALA A 146 5.81 5.88 -12.44
CA ALA A 146 7.27 5.79 -12.52
C ALA A 146 7.93 6.03 -11.15
N HIS A 147 7.45 7.02 -10.39
CA HIS A 147 7.93 7.28 -9.03
C HIS A 147 7.66 6.08 -8.10
N ALA A 148 6.46 5.50 -8.19
CA ALA A 148 6.07 4.34 -7.39
C ALA A 148 6.91 3.09 -7.68
N LEU A 149 7.10 2.77 -8.96
CA LEU A 149 7.95 1.65 -9.40
C LEU A 149 9.42 1.88 -9.04
N GLY A 150 9.92 3.12 -9.21
CA GLY A 150 11.29 3.47 -8.87
C GLY A 150 11.55 3.37 -7.37
N TYR A 151 10.60 3.80 -6.56
CA TYR A 151 10.66 3.62 -5.11
C TYR A 151 10.67 2.14 -4.72
N TRP A 152 9.83 1.32 -5.36
CA TRP A 152 9.79 -0.12 -5.11
C TRP A 152 11.11 -0.78 -5.47
N ALA A 153 11.70 -0.45 -6.63
CA ALA A 153 12.98 -1.01 -7.02
C ALA A 153 14.12 -0.62 -6.05
N ALA A 154 14.16 0.64 -5.59
CA ALA A 154 15.16 1.10 -4.62
C ALA A 154 14.99 0.48 -3.22
N ARG A 155 13.74 0.22 -2.80
CA ARG A 155 13.44 -0.40 -1.49
C ARG A 155 13.18 -1.89 -1.55
N HIS A 156 13.36 -2.52 -2.70
CA HIS A 156 13.12 -3.94 -2.91
C HIS A 156 13.84 -4.77 -1.86
N HIS A 157 13.07 -5.41 -0.97
CA HIS A 157 13.61 -6.15 0.15
C HIS A 157 12.86 -7.49 0.29
N PRO A 158 13.43 -8.60 -0.20
CA PRO A 158 12.77 -9.89 -0.13
C PRO A 158 12.89 -10.51 1.25
N VAL A 159 11.84 -11.21 1.67
CA VAL A 159 11.89 -12.12 2.81
C VAL A 159 12.20 -13.52 2.28
N SER A 160 13.16 -14.21 2.90
CA SER A 160 13.59 -15.55 2.50
C SER A 160 13.70 -16.46 3.73
N GLY A 161 13.65 -17.78 3.51
CA GLY A 161 13.80 -18.76 4.59
C GLY A 161 12.59 -18.86 5.53
N VAL A 162 11.41 -18.40 5.10
CA VAL A 162 10.17 -18.54 5.88
C VAL A 162 9.67 -19.97 5.76
N ALA A 163 9.61 -20.67 6.89
CA ALA A 163 9.00 -21.99 6.96
C ALA A 163 7.47 -21.90 6.81
N THR A 164 6.89 -22.84 6.08
CA THR A 164 5.44 -22.92 5.91
C THR A 164 4.81 -23.69 7.07
N LEU A 165 3.86 -23.06 7.76
CA LEU A 165 3.02 -23.71 8.78
C LEU A 165 1.67 -24.11 8.17
N PRO A 166 0.95 -25.10 8.75
CA PRO A 166 -0.44 -25.34 8.39
C PRO A 166 -1.28 -24.10 8.66
N GLY A 167 -2.11 -23.68 7.70
CA GLY A 167 -3.13 -22.65 7.91
C GLY A 167 -4.52 -23.25 8.15
N ALA A 168 -5.53 -22.39 8.08
CA ALA A 168 -6.93 -22.73 8.23
C ALA A 168 -7.71 -22.56 6.92
N ASP A 169 -9.00 -22.88 6.93
CA ASP A 169 -9.84 -22.88 5.72
C ASP A 169 -10.18 -21.48 5.19
N THR A 170 -10.09 -20.46 6.04
CA THR A 170 -10.47 -19.08 5.72
C THR A 170 -9.33 -18.11 6.09
N PRO A 171 -9.24 -16.93 5.44
CA PRO A 171 -8.14 -16.00 5.70
C PRO A 171 -8.19 -15.44 7.12
N ASP A 172 -9.37 -15.18 7.68
CA ASP A 172 -9.56 -14.72 9.07
C ASP A 172 -9.01 -15.73 10.07
N ARG A 173 -9.43 -16.99 9.97
CA ARG A 173 -8.94 -18.07 10.84
C ARG A 173 -7.47 -18.36 10.63
N THR A 174 -6.93 -18.13 9.44
CA THR A 174 -5.51 -18.34 9.20
C THR A 174 -4.68 -17.21 9.79
N LEU A 175 -5.16 -15.96 9.74
CA LEU A 175 -4.52 -14.83 10.42
C LEU A 175 -4.46 -15.05 11.95
N ASP A 176 -5.46 -15.71 12.54
CA ASP A 176 -5.43 -16.10 13.97
C ASP A 176 -4.33 -17.11 14.32
N THR A 177 -3.80 -17.84 13.34
CA THR A 177 -2.74 -18.84 13.52
C THR A 177 -1.34 -18.30 13.26
N VAL A 178 -1.22 -17.01 12.92
CA VAL A 178 0.08 -16.39 12.63
C VAL A 178 0.88 -16.26 13.94
N PRO A 179 2.08 -16.87 14.04
CA PRO A 179 2.89 -16.75 15.25
C PRO A 179 3.46 -15.33 15.36
N PRO A 180 3.36 -14.69 16.55
CA PRO A 180 3.96 -13.38 16.76
C PRO A 180 5.50 -13.48 16.75
N VAL A 181 6.16 -12.38 16.37
CA VAL A 181 7.62 -12.26 16.49
C VAL A 181 7.99 -11.63 17.84
N GLU A 182 8.85 -12.29 18.60
CA GLU A 182 9.34 -11.78 19.90
C GLU A 182 10.44 -10.72 19.70
N THR A 183 10.10 -9.55 19.15
CA THR A 183 11.07 -8.45 18.95
C THR A 183 10.46 -7.07 19.20
N ALA A 184 9.82 -6.88 20.36
CA ALA A 184 9.12 -5.63 20.72
C ALA A 184 9.99 -4.36 20.59
N GLU A 185 11.30 -4.45 20.82
CA GLU A 185 12.23 -3.31 20.73
C GLU A 185 12.89 -3.13 19.34
N ALA A 186 12.61 -4.02 18.38
CA ALA A 186 13.17 -3.91 17.04
C ALA A 186 12.34 -2.98 16.15
N GLY A 187 13.00 -2.15 15.36
CA GLY A 187 12.37 -1.43 14.24
C GLY A 187 11.93 -2.39 13.13
N TYR A 188 11.23 -1.86 12.12
CA TYR A 188 10.60 -2.63 11.04
C TYR A 188 11.49 -3.73 10.44
N LEU A 189 12.73 -3.40 10.03
CA LEU A 189 13.65 -4.37 9.42
C LEU A 189 14.05 -5.50 10.38
N GLY A 190 14.21 -5.20 11.66
CA GLY A 190 14.54 -6.21 12.67
C GLY A 190 13.37 -7.16 12.92
N ARG A 191 12.14 -6.62 12.99
CA ARG A 191 10.91 -7.43 13.09
C ARG A 191 10.70 -8.29 11.85
N LEU A 192 10.90 -7.73 10.66
CA LEU A 192 10.78 -8.45 9.39
C LEU A 192 11.79 -9.60 9.29
N ALA A 193 13.05 -9.37 9.71
CA ALA A 193 14.08 -10.41 9.77
C ALA A 193 13.78 -11.51 10.82
N ALA A 194 12.92 -11.23 11.81
CA ALA A 194 12.47 -12.19 12.80
C ALA A 194 11.30 -13.07 12.32
N VAL A 195 10.67 -12.75 11.18
CA VAL A 195 9.62 -13.58 10.58
C VAL A 195 10.23 -14.85 9.99
N ARG A 196 10.14 -15.95 10.74
CA ARG A 196 10.75 -17.25 10.38
C ARG A 196 9.74 -18.29 9.91
N ALA A 197 8.47 -18.13 10.23
CA ALA A 197 7.44 -19.09 9.86
C ALA A 197 6.09 -18.39 9.69
N LEU A 198 5.35 -18.73 8.64
CA LEU A 198 4.02 -18.19 8.38
C LEU A 198 3.06 -19.33 7.98
N PRO A 199 1.79 -19.28 8.41
CA PRO A 199 0.79 -20.23 7.94
C PRO A 199 0.53 -20.06 6.44
N ARG A 200 0.35 -21.17 5.73
CA ARG A 200 -0.09 -21.16 4.34
C ARG A 200 -1.57 -20.81 4.24
N TRP A 201 -1.93 -20.05 3.23
CA TRP A 201 -3.33 -19.86 2.84
C TRP A 201 -3.40 -19.68 1.33
N ALA A 202 -4.31 -20.41 0.69
CA ALA A 202 -4.52 -20.40 -0.75
C ALA A 202 -3.25 -20.68 -1.59
N ASP A 203 -2.28 -21.44 -1.07
CA ASP A 203 -1.02 -21.78 -1.76
C ASP A 203 -1.21 -22.74 -2.95
N ASP A 204 -2.35 -23.43 -2.98
CA ASP A 204 -2.79 -24.29 -4.07
C ASP A 204 -3.42 -23.53 -5.25
N VAL A 205 -3.73 -22.24 -5.06
CA VAL A 205 -4.44 -21.44 -6.07
C VAL A 205 -3.50 -21.06 -7.20
N THR A 206 -3.80 -21.55 -8.40
CA THR A 206 -3.07 -21.23 -9.64
C THR A 206 -3.94 -20.56 -10.69
N ASP A 207 -5.26 -20.70 -10.57
CA ASP A 207 -6.24 -20.09 -11.46
C ASP A 207 -6.41 -18.57 -11.17
N PRO A 208 -6.37 -17.70 -12.19
CA PRO A 208 -6.49 -16.25 -12.00
C PRO A 208 -7.81 -15.80 -11.35
N ASP A 209 -8.96 -16.32 -11.78
CA ASP A 209 -10.24 -15.83 -11.26
C ASP A 209 -10.44 -16.23 -9.79
N THR A 210 -10.01 -17.45 -9.45
CA THR A 210 -9.90 -17.91 -8.06
C THR A 210 -8.93 -17.04 -7.27
N ALA A 211 -7.77 -16.67 -7.85
CA ALA A 211 -6.80 -15.81 -7.19
C ALA A 211 -7.37 -14.42 -6.86
N ARG A 212 -8.12 -13.82 -7.79
CA ARG A 212 -8.83 -12.56 -7.56
C ARG A 212 -9.88 -12.69 -6.46
N ALA A 213 -10.67 -13.77 -6.47
CA ALA A 213 -11.68 -14.02 -5.45
C ALA A 213 -11.07 -14.16 -4.05
N ARG A 214 -9.99 -14.94 -3.92
CA ARG A 214 -9.23 -15.06 -2.66
C ARG A 214 -8.62 -13.74 -2.24
N LEU A 215 -8.06 -12.96 -3.16
CA LEU A 215 -7.50 -11.67 -2.77
C LEU A 215 -8.58 -10.72 -2.23
N VAL A 216 -9.81 -10.74 -2.76
CA VAL A 216 -10.96 -10.02 -2.20
C VAL A 216 -11.30 -10.51 -0.78
N GLU A 217 -11.27 -11.82 -0.55
CA GLU A 217 -11.50 -12.40 0.79
C GLU A 217 -10.42 -11.97 1.79
N LEU A 218 -9.15 -11.95 1.37
CA LEU A 218 -8.03 -11.50 2.20
C LEU A 218 -8.16 -10.03 2.58
N VAL A 219 -8.45 -9.15 1.61
CA VAL A 219 -8.66 -7.72 1.87
C VAL A 219 -9.79 -7.52 2.88
N ARG A 220 -10.94 -8.18 2.66
CA ARG A 220 -12.08 -8.11 3.60
C ARG A 220 -11.68 -8.57 5.01
N ALA A 221 -11.03 -9.72 5.13
CA ALA A 221 -10.63 -10.29 6.41
C ALA A 221 -9.63 -9.39 7.16
N ALA A 222 -8.61 -8.88 6.47
CA ALA A 222 -7.61 -7.99 7.07
C ALA A 222 -8.22 -6.64 7.48
N THR A 223 -9.09 -6.06 6.67
CA THR A 223 -9.81 -4.82 7.02
C THR A 223 -10.69 -5.04 8.26
N HIS A 224 -11.48 -6.12 8.31
CA HIS A 224 -12.31 -6.42 9.48
C HIS A 224 -11.47 -6.67 10.74
N ARG A 225 -10.34 -7.36 10.60
CA ARG A 225 -9.43 -7.67 11.71
C ARG A 225 -8.88 -6.42 12.38
N TYR A 226 -8.64 -5.34 11.62
CA TYR A 226 -8.14 -4.08 12.18
C TYR A 226 -9.03 -3.52 13.29
N ALA A 227 -10.36 -3.68 13.20
CA ALA A 227 -11.28 -3.18 14.22
C ALA A 227 -10.97 -3.70 15.63
N THR A 228 -10.50 -4.95 15.77
CA THR A 228 -10.23 -5.58 17.07
C THR A 228 -8.75 -5.66 17.42
N HIS A 229 -7.85 -5.55 16.44
CA HIS A 229 -6.41 -5.73 16.63
C HIS A 229 -5.60 -4.45 16.42
N GLY A 230 -6.18 -3.42 15.79
CA GLY A 230 -5.46 -2.18 15.45
C GLY A 230 -4.81 -1.51 16.65
N HIS A 231 -5.29 -1.73 17.88
CA HIS A 231 -4.74 -1.16 19.10
C HIS A 231 -3.31 -1.63 19.44
N GLY A 232 -2.81 -2.71 18.83
CA GLY A 232 -1.45 -3.20 19.08
C GLY A 232 -0.38 -2.34 18.44
N GLU A 233 -0.64 -1.86 17.22
CA GLU A 233 0.19 -0.88 16.50
C GLU A 233 -0.66 -0.28 15.38
N GLU A 234 -1.31 0.84 15.69
CA GLU A 234 -2.39 1.44 14.89
C GLU A 234 -1.93 1.89 13.51
N THR A 235 -0.65 2.23 13.38
CA THR A 235 -0.03 2.69 12.14
C THR A 235 0.34 1.50 11.25
N MET A 236 1.09 0.54 11.78
CA MET A 236 1.66 -0.55 11.00
C MET A 236 0.61 -1.61 10.63
N LEU A 237 -0.39 -1.84 11.48
CA LEU A 237 -1.42 -2.85 11.19
C LEU A 237 -2.34 -2.47 10.02
N VAL A 238 -2.44 -1.20 9.61
CA VAL A 238 -3.20 -0.84 8.39
C VAL A 238 -2.62 -1.54 7.16
N HIS A 239 -1.31 -1.79 7.14
CA HIS A 239 -0.60 -2.39 6.01
C HIS A 239 -1.03 -3.84 5.74
N ALA A 240 -1.54 -4.54 6.75
CA ALA A 240 -2.10 -5.87 6.57
C ALA A 240 -3.30 -5.87 5.62
N ALA A 241 -4.02 -4.74 5.50
CA ALA A 241 -5.17 -4.57 4.62
C ALA A 241 -4.87 -3.72 3.38
N THR A 242 -4.09 -2.64 3.50
CA THR A 242 -3.84 -1.71 2.39
C THR A 242 -2.92 -2.32 1.32
N ALA A 243 -1.92 -3.13 1.72
CA ALA A 243 -1.02 -3.80 0.78
C ALA A 243 -1.75 -4.83 -0.12
N PRO A 244 -2.53 -5.81 0.40
CA PRO A 244 -3.27 -6.71 -0.46
C PRO A 244 -4.34 -5.98 -1.30
N ASN A 245 -4.92 -4.88 -0.80
CA ASN A 245 -5.89 -4.11 -1.58
C ASN A 245 -5.22 -3.39 -2.77
N ALA A 246 -4.01 -2.86 -2.58
CA ALA A 246 -3.23 -2.28 -3.67
C ALA A 246 -2.85 -3.31 -4.74
N VAL A 247 -2.51 -4.53 -4.32
CA VAL A 247 -2.33 -5.66 -5.25
C VAL A 247 -3.63 -5.96 -6.01
N LEU A 248 -4.77 -6.00 -5.31
CA LEU A 248 -6.09 -6.25 -5.92
C LEU A 248 -6.44 -5.21 -6.99
N ARG A 249 -6.24 -3.92 -6.68
CA ARG A 249 -6.46 -2.79 -7.61
C ARG A 249 -5.62 -2.91 -8.89
N THR A 250 -4.48 -3.59 -8.78
CA THR A 250 -3.51 -3.72 -9.88
C THR A 250 -3.81 -4.90 -10.82
N LEU A 251 -4.60 -5.91 -10.39
CA LEU A 251 -4.80 -7.14 -11.18
C LEU A 251 -5.32 -6.89 -12.60
N ASP A 252 -6.32 -6.01 -12.79
CA ASP A 252 -6.87 -5.71 -14.11
C ASP A 252 -5.89 -4.93 -15.03
N ALA A 253 -4.74 -4.50 -14.49
CA ALA A 253 -3.63 -3.92 -15.24
C ALA A 253 -2.55 -4.93 -15.64
N LEU A 254 -2.61 -6.15 -15.10
CA LEU A 254 -1.62 -7.20 -15.28
C LEU A 254 -2.13 -8.33 -16.20
N PRO A 255 -1.23 -9.01 -16.91
CA PRO A 255 -1.51 -10.32 -17.48
C PRO A 255 -2.05 -11.30 -16.42
N ARG A 256 -3.02 -12.13 -16.81
CA ARG A 256 -3.78 -12.99 -15.89
C ARG A 256 -2.89 -14.02 -15.19
N GLU A 257 -1.83 -14.48 -15.84
CA GLU A 257 -0.81 -15.38 -15.28
C GLU A 257 -0.08 -14.81 -14.06
N LEU A 258 -0.11 -13.49 -13.86
CA LEU A 258 0.50 -12.84 -12.70
C LEU A 258 -0.44 -12.76 -11.48
N TRP A 259 -1.73 -13.12 -11.61
CA TRP A 259 -2.71 -12.91 -10.55
C TRP A 259 -2.50 -13.87 -9.37
N ALA A 260 -2.27 -15.16 -9.63
CA ALA A 260 -1.98 -16.15 -8.57
C ALA A 260 -0.68 -15.84 -7.81
N PRO A 261 0.47 -15.55 -8.46
CA PRO A 261 1.66 -15.07 -7.76
C PRO A 261 1.41 -13.83 -6.90
N SER A 262 0.58 -12.91 -7.38
CA SER A 262 0.21 -11.69 -6.67
C SER A 262 -0.59 -11.97 -5.40
N LEU A 263 -1.54 -12.92 -5.45
CA LEU A 263 -2.25 -13.41 -4.26
C LEU A 263 -1.27 -13.96 -3.22
N HIS A 264 -0.35 -14.84 -3.62
CA HIS A 264 0.58 -15.47 -2.68
C HIS A 264 1.49 -14.45 -1.98
N ALA A 265 1.97 -13.45 -2.73
CA ALA A 265 2.76 -12.36 -2.18
C ALA A 265 1.94 -11.46 -1.23
N ALA A 266 0.70 -11.14 -1.62
CA ALA A 266 -0.21 -10.34 -0.80
C ALA A 266 -0.56 -11.05 0.52
N TRP A 267 -0.84 -12.35 0.48
CA TRP A 267 -1.03 -13.17 1.69
C TRP A 267 0.19 -13.10 2.61
N THR A 268 1.37 -13.36 2.05
CA THR A 268 2.61 -13.38 2.83
C THR A 268 2.89 -12.02 3.48
N ALA A 269 2.57 -10.92 2.79
CA ALA A 269 2.67 -9.57 3.32
C ALA A 269 1.73 -9.33 4.51
N SER A 270 0.44 -9.67 4.36
CA SER A 270 -0.55 -9.54 5.44
C SER A 270 -0.20 -10.39 6.66
N ALA A 271 0.25 -11.63 6.42
CA ALA A 271 0.68 -12.53 7.49
C ALA A 271 1.96 -12.03 8.18
N ALA A 272 2.94 -11.50 7.44
CA ALA A 272 4.15 -10.92 8.03
C ALA A 272 3.84 -9.68 8.89
N VAL A 273 3.01 -8.75 8.40
CA VAL A 273 2.59 -7.59 9.21
C VAL A 273 1.85 -8.02 10.46
N THR A 274 0.97 -9.02 10.35
CA THR A 274 0.27 -9.61 11.51
C THR A 274 1.25 -10.20 12.52
N ALA A 275 2.23 -11.00 12.07
CA ALA A 275 3.27 -11.56 12.92
C ALA A 275 4.08 -10.48 13.64
N MET A 276 4.34 -9.36 12.96
CA MET A 276 5.17 -8.28 13.48
C MET A 276 4.46 -7.39 14.50
N TYR A 277 3.14 -7.20 14.40
CA TYR A 277 2.46 -6.09 15.08
C TYR A 277 1.11 -6.44 15.73
N ALA A 278 0.56 -7.62 15.49
CA ALA A 278 -0.71 -7.98 16.12
C ALA A 278 -0.53 -8.06 17.65
N PRO A 279 -1.50 -7.55 18.43
CA PRO A 279 -1.52 -7.71 19.88
C PRO A 279 -1.79 -9.17 20.25
N ASP A 280 -1.42 -9.55 21.48
CA ASP A 280 -1.65 -10.90 22.01
C ASP A 280 -3.14 -11.26 22.07
N GLU A 281 -3.99 -10.29 22.41
CA GLU A 281 -5.44 -10.48 22.53
C GLU A 281 -6.23 -9.42 21.73
N PRO A 282 -7.30 -9.83 21.02
CA PRO A 282 -8.23 -8.91 20.41
C PRO A 282 -9.00 -8.14 21.48
N VAL A 283 -9.34 -6.88 21.19
CA VAL A 283 -10.29 -6.10 21.97
C VAL A 283 -11.55 -5.90 21.15
N ASP A 284 -12.70 -6.33 21.67
CA ASP A 284 -13.99 -6.12 21.00
C ASP A 284 -14.21 -4.63 20.73
N TYR A 285 -14.64 -4.31 19.51
CA TYR A 285 -14.97 -2.96 19.10
C TYR A 285 -16.40 -2.88 18.62
N VAL A 286 -17.16 -1.96 19.21
CA VAL A 286 -18.50 -1.58 18.78
C VAL A 286 -18.44 -0.09 18.47
N PRO A 287 -18.67 0.32 17.22
CA PRO A 287 -18.61 1.74 16.88
C PRO A 287 -19.70 2.51 17.63
N PRO A 288 -19.42 3.74 18.10
CA PRO A 288 -20.35 4.52 18.90
C PRO A 288 -21.62 4.92 18.13
N ALA A 289 -21.51 5.00 16.80
CA ALA A 289 -22.62 5.24 15.90
C ALA A 289 -22.42 4.44 14.60
N ARG A 290 -23.53 4.12 13.93
CA ARG A 290 -23.48 3.66 12.54
C ARG A 290 -23.34 4.87 11.64
N LEU A 291 -22.21 4.99 10.97
CA LEU A 291 -21.95 6.04 9.99
C LEU A 291 -22.08 5.49 8.58
N THR A 292 -22.51 6.37 7.68
CA THR A 292 -22.45 6.18 6.24
C THR A 292 -21.01 6.26 5.75
N ALA A 293 -20.76 5.73 4.54
CA ALA A 293 -19.46 5.84 3.87
C ALA A 293 -18.98 7.29 3.76
N GLU A 294 -19.87 8.23 3.43
CA GLU A 294 -19.56 9.66 3.30
C GLU A 294 -19.13 10.26 4.63
N GLU A 295 -19.85 9.99 5.72
CA GLU A 295 -19.49 10.46 7.06
C GLU A 295 -18.12 9.91 7.52
N VAL A 296 -17.79 8.65 7.20
CA VAL A 296 -16.47 8.08 7.54
C VAL A 296 -15.36 8.79 6.75
N VAL A 297 -15.57 9.11 5.47
CA VAL A 297 -14.61 9.89 4.65
C VAL A 297 -14.40 11.28 5.26
N GLU A 298 -15.48 11.95 5.68
CA GLU A 298 -15.40 13.27 6.31
C GLU A 298 -14.61 13.23 7.62
N GLN A 299 -14.82 12.21 8.46
CA GLN A 299 -14.06 12.01 9.70
C GLN A 299 -12.58 11.76 9.42
N ALA A 300 -12.27 10.88 8.46
CA ALA A 300 -10.88 10.59 8.07
C ALA A 300 -10.18 11.84 7.50
N LEU A 301 -10.87 12.63 6.68
CA LEU A 301 -10.35 13.89 6.15
C LEU A 301 -10.13 14.94 7.26
N ALA A 302 -11.05 15.04 8.21
CA ALA A 302 -10.91 15.94 9.36
C ALA A 302 -9.74 15.53 10.26
N HIS A 303 -9.53 14.22 10.46
CA HIS A 303 -8.41 13.66 11.20
C HIS A 303 -7.06 13.90 10.49
N GLY A 304 -7.05 13.78 9.17
CA GLY A 304 -5.92 14.13 8.31
C GLY A 304 -4.76 13.13 8.30
N ASP A 305 -4.68 12.21 9.25
CA ASP A 305 -3.63 11.18 9.25
C ASP A 305 -3.65 10.31 7.98
N GLU A 306 -2.47 10.11 7.41
CA GLU A 306 -2.29 9.41 6.16
C GLU A 306 -2.61 7.90 6.23
N HIS A 307 -2.46 7.24 7.39
CA HIS A 307 -2.81 5.83 7.58
C HIS A 307 -4.32 5.66 7.75
N VAL A 308 -4.96 6.55 8.51
CA VAL A 308 -6.42 6.63 8.66
C VAL A 308 -7.10 6.82 7.30
N ILE A 309 -6.60 7.73 6.46
CA ILE A 309 -7.17 7.95 5.12
C ILE A 309 -6.98 6.72 4.23
N LYS A 310 -5.79 6.10 4.20
CA LYS A 310 -5.53 4.88 3.41
C LYS A 310 -6.39 3.69 3.86
N LEU A 311 -6.58 3.51 5.17
CA LEU A 311 -7.43 2.44 5.69
C LEU A 311 -8.90 2.71 5.37
N THR A 312 -9.35 3.96 5.50
CA THR A 312 -10.70 4.37 5.12
C THR A 312 -10.97 4.08 3.64
N ASP A 313 -10.04 4.46 2.76
CA ASP A 313 -10.11 4.17 1.33
C ASP A 313 -10.19 2.65 1.04
N THR A 314 -9.46 1.83 1.79
CA THR A 314 -9.56 0.36 1.70
C THR A 314 -10.88 -0.18 2.24
N ALA A 315 -11.39 0.39 3.34
CA ALA A 315 -12.67 -0.01 3.93
C ALA A 315 -13.86 0.26 3.00
N LEU A 316 -13.79 1.36 2.25
CA LEU A 316 -14.81 1.73 1.26
C LEU A 316 -14.86 0.74 0.08
N ASP A 317 -13.70 0.21 -0.36
CA ASP A 317 -13.67 -0.87 -1.36
C ASP A 317 -14.33 -2.17 -0.85
N VAL A 318 -14.22 -2.46 0.45
CA VAL A 318 -14.87 -3.62 1.09
C VAL A 318 -16.39 -3.41 1.25
N GLY A 319 -16.79 -2.19 1.61
CA GLY A 319 -18.15 -1.66 1.49
C GLY A 319 -19.19 -2.16 2.50
N ASP A 320 -18.79 -2.86 3.56
CA ASP A 320 -19.72 -3.36 4.59
C ASP A 320 -19.57 -2.63 5.95
N GLU A 321 -20.54 -2.83 6.85
CA GLU A 321 -20.59 -2.16 8.16
C GLU A 321 -19.35 -2.43 9.02
N ARG A 322 -18.76 -3.62 8.93
CA ARG A 322 -17.57 -3.99 9.71
C ARG A 322 -16.31 -3.28 9.18
N ALA A 323 -16.21 -3.10 7.87
CA ALA A 323 -15.13 -2.34 7.27
C ALA A 323 -15.22 -0.85 7.67
N LEU A 324 -16.41 -0.26 7.64
CA LEU A 324 -16.61 1.12 8.12
C LEU A 324 -16.29 1.26 9.62
N ALA A 325 -16.63 0.26 10.44
CA ALA A 325 -16.23 0.23 11.85
C ALA A 325 -14.69 0.18 12.01
N ALA A 326 -13.97 -0.58 11.19
CA ALA A 326 -12.51 -0.61 11.21
C ALA A 326 -11.88 0.75 10.84
N ALA A 327 -12.44 1.44 9.85
CA ALA A 327 -12.02 2.80 9.51
C ALA A 327 -12.24 3.78 10.68
N LEU A 328 -13.41 3.74 11.31
CA LEU A 328 -13.69 4.56 12.50
C LEU A 328 -12.77 4.23 13.67
N ARG A 329 -12.45 2.95 13.85
CA ARG A 329 -11.50 2.53 14.87
C ARG A 329 -10.11 3.14 14.64
N SER A 330 -9.67 3.30 13.40
CA SER A 330 -8.39 3.98 13.13
C SER A 330 -8.41 5.46 13.51
N VAL A 331 -9.53 6.15 13.29
CA VAL A 331 -9.72 7.55 13.74
C VAL A 331 -9.64 7.67 15.27
N GLU A 332 -10.11 6.67 16.01
CA GLU A 332 -10.09 6.68 17.48
C GLU A 332 -8.72 6.32 18.09
N LEU A 333 -7.92 5.52 17.38
CA LEU A 333 -6.65 5.00 17.88
C LEU A 333 -5.46 5.89 17.54
N SER A 334 -5.48 6.54 16.37
CA SER A 334 -4.36 7.31 15.86
C SER A 334 -4.37 8.77 16.33
N ASP A 335 -3.20 9.40 16.32
CA ASP A 335 -3.09 10.84 16.49
C ASP A 335 -3.44 11.58 15.19
N PRO A 336 -4.18 12.70 15.24
CA PRO A 336 -4.47 13.50 14.06
C PRO A 336 -3.20 14.15 13.49
N LEU A 337 -3.22 14.46 12.18
CA LEU A 337 -2.10 15.12 11.50
C LEU A 337 -1.81 16.51 12.09
N VAL A 338 -2.84 17.20 12.60
CA VAL A 338 -2.82 18.57 13.14
C VAL A 338 -3.59 18.72 14.44
#